data_AF-A0A7S4JV83-F1
#
_entry.id   AF-A0A7S4JV83-F1
#
_cell.length_a   1.000
_cell.length_b   1.000
_cell.length_c   1.000
_cell.angle_alpha   90.00
_cell.angle_beta   90.00
_cell.angle_gamma   90.00
#
_symmetry.space_group_name_H-M   'P 1'
#
loop_
_entity.id
_entity.type
_entity.pdbx_description
1 polymer ?
#
loop_
_entity_poly.entity_id
_entity_poly.type
_entity_poly.pdbx_seq_one_letter_code
_entity_poly.pdbx_strand_id
1 'polypeptide(L)'
;MAGAQAALIAFSPLLWQYYVQNEVFSLNNLFVSVQLLLSQIFLESCEKAKRVKGKEKDKVQEQLRLQAWSSSVLGAFFAGLGFSNQHTIVFYTLPIVCFVLYHDFIVFKNTQRASYWCALVLAFVAGLSPYLLLILSSTSGALGSWGDQTTMTGLITHLLRREYGTFRLYAGEDMEYTSVLRWALLYSQDFAENFLWVGLPLLLVGSVATLRSAAHDSFGLLLLLCFTFYWVSFHLLANIPSSDPLMLGVHKRFWIQAHLVGSMLIMPGLAALHELLLGRKLHLPRWVSGPCVLLVLLLQAGLHFSKNDQSSNRYMELYARSILEPLPLRAIILSKGDNIANTVRYLQVCEHVRQDVRLMDQNMMCYPWFKKTQSRFFPGVIFPGEHCEKSPGEGEPGSYSIREFLDANYREEGPPILTCGGWRQNEAEAVAFKAVQGYTTVRMMEMSEWFFAACLLWLWWGMTVMIER
;
A
#
# COMPACT_ATOMS: atom_id res chain seq x y z
N MET A 1 -7.69 -23.65 17.96
CA MET A 1 -7.62 -23.43 16.50
C MET A 1 -7.67 -21.94 16.15
N ALA A 2 -8.74 -21.20 16.47
CA ALA A 2 -8.81 -19.76 16.21
C ALA A 2 -7.65 -18.95 16.83
N GLY A 3 -7.28 -19.21 18.09
CA GLY A 3 -6.13 -18.54 18.72
C GLY A 3 -4.78 -18.85 18.04
N ALA A 4 -4.61 -20.06 17.49
CA ALA A 4 -3.40 -20.41 16.76
C ALA A 4 -3.34 -19.70 15.40
N GLN A 5 -4.46 -19.59 14.71
CA GLN A 5 -4.56 -18.82 13.47
C GLN A 5 -4.25 -17.34 13.69
N ALA A 6 -4.80 -16.74 14.74
CA ALA A 6 -4.49 -15.35 15.12
C ALA A 6 -3.00 -15.17 15.41
N ALA A 7 -2.36 -16.12 16.11
CA ALA A 7 -0.93 -16.09 16.38
C ALA A 7 -0.07 -16.27 15.11
N LEU A 8 -0.46 -17.17 14.18
CA LEU A 8 0.23 -17.34 12.90
C LEU A 8 0.26 -16.04 12.08
N ILE A 9 -0.86 -15.31 12.08
CA ILE A 9 -0.98 -13.99 11.46
C ILE A 9 -0.10 -12.96 12.20
N ALA A 10 -0.19 -12.93 13.54
CA ALA A 10 0.54 -11.96 14.35
C ALA A 10 2.06 -12.11 14.22
N PHE A 11 2.58 -13.33 14.03
CA PHE A 11 4.02 -13.57 13.90
C PHE A 11 4.51 -13.61 12.44
N SER A 12 3.67 -13.28 11.46
CA SER A 12 4.09 -13.11 10.05
C SER A 12 4.86 -11.79 9.90
N PRO A 13 6.08 -11.79 9.32
CA PRO A 13 6.88 -10.58 9.17
C PRO A 13 6.22 -9.49 8.33
N LEU A 14 5.58 -9.87 7.22
CA LEU A 14 4.92 -8.93 6.34
C LEU A 14 3.72 -8.27 7.05
N LEU A 15 2.88 -9.05 7.74
CA LEU A 15 1.72 -8.49 8.45
C LEU A 15 2.17 -7.66 9.65
N TRP A 16 3.14 -8.14 10.44
CA TRP A 16 3.70 -7.41 11.56
C TRP A 16 4.23 -6.05 11.14
N GLN A 17 5.03 -5.99 10.07
CA GLN A 17 5.63 -4.75 9.57
C GLN A 17 4.59 -3.65 9.34
N TYR A 18 3.46 -3.97 8.69
CA TYR A 18 2.42 -2.97 8.42
C TYR A 18 1.49 -2.74 9.61
N TYR A 19 1.32 -3.73 10.50
CA TYR A 19 0.47 -3.59 11.70
C TYR A 19 1.08 -2.66 12.76
N VAL A 20 2.40 -2.53 12.80
CA VAL A 20 3.10 -1.62 13.73
C VAL A 20 3.41 -0.24 13.13
N GLN A 21 2.93 0.05 11.92
CA GLN A 21 3.16 1.29 11.19
C GLN A 21 1.85 2.01 10.86
N ASN A 22 1.91 3.34 10.72
CA ASN A 22 0.76 4.16 10.33
C ASN A 22 0.56 4.10 8.81
N GLU A 23 -0.05 3.02 8.34
CA GLU A 23 -0.35 2.76 6.93
C GLU A 23 -1.81 2.31 6.74
N VAL A 24 -2.36 2.51 5.54
CA VAL A 24 -3.79 2.25 5.22
C VAL A 24 -4.17 0.76 5.25
N PHE A 25 -3.16 -0.08 5.09
CA PHE A 25 -3.20 -1.52 4.93
C PHE A 25 -3.84 -2.27 6.10
N SER A 26 -3.44 -1.94 7.32
CA SER A 26 -3.91 -2.60 8.55
C SER A 26 -5.40 -2.36 8.79
N LEU A 27 -5.85 -1.13 8.56
CA LEU A 27 -7.25 -0.75 8.63
C LEU A 27 -8.08 -1.43 7.52
N ASN A 28 -7.52 -1.56 6.31
CA ASN A 28 -8.21 -2.29 5.23
C ASN A 28 -8.36 -3.78 5.57
N ASN A 29 -7.32 -4.41 6.14
CA ASN A 29 -7.39 -5.80 6.64
C ASN A 29 -8.45 -5.97 7.72
N LEU A 30 -8.63 -5.00 8.61
CA LEU A 30 -9.73 -5.02 9.59
C LEU A 30 -11.09 -5.03 8.87
N PHE A 31 -11.30 -4.15 7.88
CA PHE A 31 -12.55 -4.11 7.14
C PHE A 31 -12.84 -5.41 6.38
N VAL A 32 -11.82 -5.99 5.72
CA VAL A 32 -11.93 -7.32 5.09
C VAL A 32 -12.30 -8.38 6.14
N SER A 33 -11.64 -8.39 7.31
CA SER A 33 -11.93 -9.36 8.37
C SER A 33 -13.36 -9.24 8.90
N VAL A 34 -13.85 -8.01 9.10
CA VAL A 34 -15.23 -7.73 9.52
C VAL A 34 -16.22 -8.19 8.44
N GLN A 35 -15.94 -7.89 7.16
CA GLN A 35 -16.78 -8.36 6.06
C GLN A 35 -16.85 -9.89 5.99
N LEU A 36 -15.73 -10.59 6.17
CA LEU A 36 -15.70 -12.06 6.20
C LEU A 36 -16.48 -12.61 7.40
N LEU A 37 -16.32 -12.02 8.59
CA LEU A 37 -17.09 -12.39 9.78
C LEU A 37 -18.61 -12.22 9.56
N LEU A 38 -19.03 -11.08 9.03
CA LEU A 38 -20.44 -10.79 8.75
C LEU A 38 -21.00 -11.72 7.67
N SER A 39 -20.18 -12.07 6.68
CA SER A 39 -20.52 -13.06 5.65
C SER A 39 -20.69 -14.45 6.25
N GLN A 40 -19.85 -14.84 7.20
CA GLN A 40 -20.01 -16.10 7.94
C GLN A 40 -21.33 -16.13 8.70
N ILE A 41 -21.66 -15.07 9.45
CA ILE A 41 -22.93 -14.97 10.19
C ILE A 41 -24.13 -15.05 9.24
N PHE A 42 -24.04 -14.37 8.09
CA PHE A 42 -25.08 -14.42 7.04
C PHE A 42 -25.27 -15.85 6.51
N LEU A 43 -24.19 -16.54 6.14
CA LEU A 43 -24.23 -17.88 5.57
C LEU A 43 -24.70 -18.93 6.60
N GLU A 44 -24.23 -18.85 7.84
CA GLU A 44 -24.71 -19.71 8.92
C GLU A 44 -26.22 -19.52 9.17
N SER A 45 -26.72 -18.29 9.09
CA SER A 45 -28.15 -17.99 9.22
C SER A 45 -28.94 -18.61 8.06
N CYS A 46 -28.43 -18.53 6.84
CA CYS A 46 -28.99 -19.18 5.66
C CYS A 46 -29.04 -20.71 5.79
N GLU A 47 -27.95 -21.32 6.26
CA GLU A 47 -27.86 -22.77 6.45
C GLU A 47 -28.80 -23.27 7.54
N LYS A 48 -28.89 -22.57 8.67
CA LYS A 48 -29.86 -22.85 9.73
C LYS A 48 -31.28 -22.75 9.17
N ALA A 49 -31.59 -21.71 8.40
CA ALA A 49 -32.92 -21.48 7.84
C ALA A 49 -33.36 -22.63 6.90
N LYS A 50 -32.44 -23.18 6.08
CA LYS A 50 -32.71 -24.35 5.23
C LYS A 50 -33.09 -25.61 6.03
N ARG A 51 -32.60 -25.75 7.26
CA ARG A 51 -32.78 -26.94 8.12
C ARG A 51 -34.02 -26.86 9.01
N VAL A 52 -34.63 -25.68 9.20
CA VAL A 52 -35.81 -25.50 10.06
C VAL A 52 -37.02 -26.28 9.52
N LYS A 53 -37.65 -27.07 10.39
CA LYS A 53 -38.88 -27.83 10.14
C LYS A 53 -39.82 -27.69 11.35
N GLY A 54 -41.11 -27.97 11.16
CA GLY A 54 -42.10 -28.04 12.25
C GLY A 54 -43.04 -26.84 12.31
N LYS A 55 -43.88 -26.79 13.37
CA LYS A 55 -44.98 -25.83 13.52
C LYS A 55 -44.53 -24.39 13.76
N GLU A 56 -43.32 -24.16 14.26
CA GLU A 56 -42.76 -22.81 14.51
C GLU A 56 -41.82 -22.32 13.40
N LYS A 57 -41.82 -23.00 12.26
CA LYS A 57 -40.88 -22.75 11.15
C LYS A 57 -40.87 -21.28 10.72
N ASP A 58 -42.03 -20.68 10.53
CA ASP A 58 -42.12 -19.33 9.97
C ASP A 58 -41.52 -18.27 10.90
N LYS A 59 -41.75 -18.39 12.22
CA LYS A 59 -41.18 -17.49 13.23
C LYS A 59 -39.66 -17.60 13.29
N VAL A 60 -39.13 -18.82 13.34
CA VAL A 60 -37.67 -19.06 13.40
C VAL A 60 -37.01 -18.63 12.08
N GLN A 61 -37.64 -18.89 10.94
CA GLN A 61 -37.14 -18.51 9.63
C GLN A 61 -37.12 -16.98 9.45
N GLU A 62 -38.11 -16.26 10.00
CA GLU A 62 -38.11 -14.80 10.04
C GLU A 62 -36.98 -14.24 10.92
N GLN A 63 -36.75 -14.80 12.10
CA GLN A 63 -35.64 -14.38 12.97
C GLN A 63 -34.27 -14.57 12.30
N LEU A 64 -34.05 -15.73 11.67
CA LEU A 64 -32.80 -16.02 10.94
C LEU A 64 -32.62 -15.10 9.72
N ARG A 65 -33.72 -14.76 9.03
CA ARG A 65 -33.70 -13.78 7.94
C ARG A 65 -33.29 -12.40 8.44
N LEU A 66 -33.86 -11.93 9.55
CA LEU A 66 -33.51 -10.63 10.13
C LEU A 66 -32.04 -10.59 10.58
N GLN A 67 -31.53 -11.67 11.16
CA GLN A 67 -30.11 -11.79 11.51
C GLN A 67 -29.21 -11.74 10.28
N ALA A 68 -29.55 -12.47 9.21
CA ALA A 68 -28.83 -12.44 7.95
C ALA A 68 -28.83 -11.02 7.35
N TRP A 69 -30.00 -10.40 7.22
CA TRP A 69 -30.14 -9.06 6.65
C TRP A 69 -29.44 -7.98 7.48
N SER A 70 -29.48 -8.07 8.81
CA SER A 70 -28.74 -7.13 9.66
C SER A 70 -27.23 -7.25 9.44
N SER A 71 -26.73 -8.49 9.28
CA SER A 71 -25.32 -8.75 9.04
C SER A 71 -24.86 -8.22 7.68
N SER A 72 -25.68 -8.37 6.62
CA SER A 72 -25.35 -7.86 5.30
C SER A 72 -25.47 -6.33 5.19
N VAL A 73 -26.43 -5.70 5.88
CA VAL A 73 -26.54 -4.24 5.98
C VAL A 73 -25.32 -3.65 6.70
N LEU A 74 -24.91 -4.27 7.82
CA LEU A 74 -23.67 -3.88 8.48
C LEU A 74 -22.44 -4.12 7.58
N GLY A 75 -22.44 -5.22 6.82
CA GLY A 75 -21.39 -5.54 5.84
C GLY A 75 -21.29 -4.49 4.73
N ALA A 76 -22.43 -3.96 4.26
CA ALA A 76 -22.48 -2.88 3.28
C ALA A 76 -21.91 -1.57 3.85
N PHE A 77 -22.20 -1.24 5.11
CA PHE A 77 -21.58 -0.10 5.79
C PHE A 77 -20.06 -0.23 5.87
N PHE A 78 -19.55 -1.40 6.27
CA PHE A 78 -18.11 -1.66 6.30
C PHE A 78 -17.47 -1.73 4.92
N ALA A 79 -18.22 -2.12 3.88
CA ALA A 79 -17.77 -1.98 2.49
C ALA A 79 -17.54 -0.51 2.15
N GLY A 80 -18.49 0.39 2.44
CA GLY A 80 -18.33 1.82 2.25
C GLY A 80 -17.09 2.37 2.95
N LEU A 81 -16.90 2.02 4.23
CA LEU A 81 -15.70 2.42 4.99
C LEU A 81 -14.41 1.92 4.32
N GLY A 82 -14.40 0.66 3.88
CA GLY A 82 -13.25 0.11 3.17
C GLY A 82 -12.95 0.78 1.84
N PHE A 83 -13.97 1.12 1.05
CA PHE A 83 -13.80 1.89 -0.19
C PHE A 83 -13.27 3.29 0.07
N SER A 84 -13.61 3.90 1.21
CA SER A 84 -13.06 5.18 1.63
C SER A 84 -11.63 5.12 2.17
N ASN A 85 -11.13 3.93 2.49
CA ASN A 85 -9.77 3.71 2.96
C ASN A 85 -8.83 3.24 1.83
N GLN A 86 -9.18 2.15 1.14
CA GLN A 86 -8.36 1.61 0.05
C GLN A 86 -9.21 0.76 -0.91
N HIS A 87 -9.10 1.04 -2.21
CA HIS A 87 -9.92 0.42 -3.26
C HIS A 87 -9.72 -1.09 -3.43
N THR A 88 -8.61 -1.67 -2.94
CA THR A 88 -8.36 -3.11 -3.04
C THR A 88 -9.42 -3.95 -2.33
N ILE A 89 -10.21 -3.36 -1.42
CA ILE A 89 -11.35 -4.04 -0.80
C ILE A 89 -12.41 -4.50 -1.82
N VAL A 90 -12.45 -3.91 -3.02
CA VAL A 90 -13.38 -4.32 -4.09
C VAL A 90 -13.23 -5.80 -4.43
N PHE A 91 -12.00 -6.33 -4.35
CA PHE A 91 -11.69 -7.73 -4.63
C PHE A 91 -12.23 -8.70 -3.56
N TYR A 92 -12.65 -8.20 -2.40
CA TYR A 92 -13.36 -8.99 -1.39
C TYR A 92 -14.86 -8.72 -1.45
N THR A 93 -15.22 -7.44 -1.51
CA THR A 93 -16.62 -7.00 -1.49
C THR A 93 -17.40 -7.58 -2.66
N LEU A 94 -16.83 -7.64 -3.87
CA LEU A 94 -17.55 -8.13 -5.05
C LEU A 94 -17.95 -9.62 -4.94
N PRO A 95 -17.04 -10.57 -4.66
CA PRO A 95 -17.43 -11.96 -4.38
C PRO A 95 -18.45 -12.09 -3.24
N ILE A 96 -18.27 -11.34 -2.14
CA ILE A 96 -19.18 -11.35 -0.98
C ILE A 96 -20.59 -10.92 -1.39
N VAL A 97 -20.73 -9.81 -2.10
CA VAL A 97 -22.02 -9.31 -2.57
C VAL A 97 -22.69 -10.34 -3.47
N CYS A 98 -21.98 -10.90 -4.45
CA CYS A 98 -22.51 -11.97 -5.30
C CYS A 98 -23.02 -13.17 -4.48
N PHE A 99 -22.26 -13.59 -3.46
CA PHE A 99 -22.65 -14.69 -2.56
C PHE A 99 -23.88 -14.37 -1.73
N VAL A 100 -23.91 -13.19 -1.09
CA VAL A 100 -25.03 -12.73 -0.27
C VAL A 100 -26.31 -12.69 -1.10
N LEU A 101 -26.24 -12.14 -2.32
CA LEU A 101 -27.39 -12.04 -3.21
C LEU A 101 -27.88 -13.42 -3.70
N TYR A 102 -26.95 -14.30 -4.06
CA TYR A 102 -27.28 -15.67 -4.46
C TYR A 102 -27.99 -16.45 -3.34
N HIS A 103 -27.43 -16.42 -2.12
CA HIS A 103 -28.00 -17.14 -0.99
C HIS A 103 -29.31 -16.51 -0.47
N ASP A 104 -29.43 -15.18 -0.47
CA ASP A 104 -30.71 -14.50 -0.15
C ASP A 104 -31.81 -14.95 -1.12
N PHE A 105 -31.49 -14.96 -2.42
CA PHE A 105 -32.43 -15.35 -3.47
C PHE A 105 -32.93 -16.79 -3.29
N ILE A 106 -32.02 -17.75 -3.05
CA ILE A 106 -32.38 -19.16 -2.94
C ILE A 106 -33.08 -19.49 -1.62
N VAL A 107 -32.66 -18.89 -0.51
CA VAL A 107 -33.14 -19.27 0.83
C VAL A 107 -34.39 -18.50 1.22
N PHE A 108 -34.38 -17.18 1.06
CA PHE A 108 -35.45 -16.32 1.56
C PHE A 108 -36.46 -15.89 0.50
N LYS A 109 -36.24 -16.23 -0.79
CA LYS A 109 -37.20 -16.08 -1.91
C LYS A 109 -37.92 -14.73 -1.92
N ASN A 110 -37.11 -13.68 -1.73
CA ASN A 110 -37.46 -12.38 -1.17
C ASN A 110 -38.69 -11.67 -1.79
N THR A 111 -39.72 -11.41 -0.96
CA THR A 111 -40.95 -10.63 -1.29
C THR A 111 -40.84 -9.14 -0.90
N GLN A 112 -39.87 -8.75 -0.07
CA GLN A 112 -39.64 -7.35 0.39
C GLN A 112 -38.30 -6.80 -0.14
N ARG A 113 -37.99 -7.06 -1.42
CA ARG A 113 -36.69 -6.74 -2.01
C ARG A 113 -36.35 -5.26 -1.87
N ALA A 114 -37.28 -4.37 -2.22
CA ALA A 114 -36.99 -2.94 -2.33
C ALA A 114 -36.47 -2.32 -1.02
N SER A 115 -37.11 -2.59 0.12
CA SER A 115 -36.68 -2.02 1.41
C SER A 115 -35.31 -2.54 1.85
N TYR A 116 -35.05 -3.83 1.67
CA TYR A 116 -33.76 -4.43 1.97
C TYR A 116 -32.64 -3.88 1.07
N TRP A 117 -32.87 -3.76 -0.24
CA TRP A 117 -31.92 -3.14 -1.17
C TRP A 117 -31.65 -1.67 -0.83
N CYS A 118 -32.70 -0.91 -0.51
CA CYS A 118 -32.53 0.47 -0.04
C CYS A 118 -31.67 0.52 1.22
N ALA A 119 -31.89 -0.38 2.19
CA ALA A 119 -31.08 -0.44 3.41
C ALA A 119 -29.60 -0.74 3.12
N LEU A 120 -29.30 -1.68 2.21
CA LEU A 120 -27.92 -1.98 1.78
C LEU A 120 -27.25 -0.76 1.15
N VAL A 121 -27.94 -0.07 0.23
CA VAL A 121 -27.40 1.12 -0.46
C VAL A 121 -27.19 2.26 0.52
N LEU A 122 -28.16 2.55 1.40
CA LEU A 122 -28.04 3.61 2.39
C LEU A 122 -26.90 3.32 3.39
N ALA A 123 -26.76 2.07 3.82
CA ALA A 123 -25.65 1.67 4.69
C ALA A 123 -24.29 1.83 3.99
N PHE A 124 -24.17 1.40 2.73
CA PHE A 124 -22.96 1.60 1.94
C PHE A 124 -22.60 3.08 1.79
N VAL A 125 -23.57 3.91 1.41
CA VAL A 125 -23.37 5.36 1.27
C VAL A 125 -23.00 5.99 2.61
N ALA A 126 -23.62 5.58 3.72
CA ALA A 126 -23.24 6.03 5.06
C ALA A 126 -21.79 5.63 5.41
N GLY A 127 -21.34 4.46 4.95
CA GLY A 127 -19.96 4.01 5.09
C GLY A 127 -18.95 4.86 4.32
N LEU A 128 -19.37 5.55 3.25
CA LEU A 128 -18.52 6.51 2.51
C LEU A 128 -18.34 7.85 3.23
N SER A 129 -18.90 8.02 4.43
CA SER A 129 -18.81 9.25 5.23
C SER A 129 -17.38 9.77 5.46
N PRO A 130 -16.29 8.98 5.52
CA PRO A 130 -14.94 9.53 5.64
C PRO A 130 -14.55 10.47 4.48
N TYR A 131 -15.15 10.33 3.29
CA TYR A 131 -14.93 11.30 2.21
C TYR A 131 -15.46 12.70 2.54
N LEU A 132 -16.43 12.84 3.44
CA LEU A 132 -16.87 14.16 3.93
C LEU A 132 -15.74 14.85 4.70
N LEU A 133 -14.98 14.11 5.51
CA LEU A 133 -13.81 14.64 6.21
C LEU A 133 -12.74 15.10 5.22
N LEU A 134 -12.56 14.39 4.11
CA LEU A 134 -11.63 14.81 3.07
C LEU A 134 -12.05 16.16 2.45
N ILE A 135 -13.33 16.33 2.12
CA ILE A 135 -13.85 17.60 1.58
C ILE A 135 -13.66 18.73 2.60
N LEU A 136 -14.04 18.50 3.86
CA LEU A 136 -13.93 19.48 4.94
C LEU A 136 -12.46 19.85 5.21
N SER A 137 -11.57 18.87 5.29
CA SER A 137 -10.14 19.11 5.56
C SER A 137 -9.42 19.80 4.39
N SER A 138 -9.83 19.56 3.14
CA SER A 138 -9.30 20.22 1.95
C SER A 138 -9.51 21.74 1.97
N THR A 139 -10.59 22.23 2.59
CA THR A 139 -10.82 23.68 2.78
C THR A 139 -9.74 24.35 3.64
N SER A 140 -9.27 23.62 4.65
CA SER A 140 -8.18 24.07 5.54
C SER A 140 -6.81 23.91 4.88
N GLY A 141 -6.68 23.01 3.89
CA GLY A 141 -5.51 22.72 3.08
C GLY A 141 -4.22 22.58 3.88
N ALA A 142 -4.19 21.69 4.87
CA ALA A 142 -3.03 21.48 5.73
C ALA A 142 -1.72 21.30 4.93
N LEU A 143 -0.60 21.78 5.47
CA LEU A 143 0.71 21.65 4.82
C LEU A 143 0.99 20.18 4.49
N GLY A 144 1.25 19.89 3.22
CA GLY A 144 1.52 18.55 2.73
C GLY A 144 0.29 17.71 2.39
N SER A 145 -0.92 18.29 2.42
CA SER A 145 -2.12 17.64 1.88
C SER A 145 -1.98 17.41 0.37
N TRP A 146 -2.42 16.25 -0.10
CA TRP A 146 -2.36 15.89 -1.53
C TRP A 146 -3.68 16.26 -2.23
N GLY A 147 -3.60 17.09 -3.28
CA GLY A 147 -4.74 17.42 -4.11
C GLY A 147 -5.59 18.59 -3.60
N ASP A 148 -6.55 18.98 -4.42
CA ASP A 148 -7.62 19.93 -4.08
C ASP A 148 -8.97 19.22 -4.24
N GLN A 149 -9.68 19.00 -3.14
CA GLN A 149 -10.99 18.34 -3.08
C GLN A 149 -12.12 19.33 -2.73
N THR A 150 -11.87 20.64 -2.80
CA THR A 150 -12.93 21.66 -2.61
C THR A 150 -13.86 21.76 -3.81
N THR A 151 -13.55 21.07 -4.92
CA THR A 151 -14.35 21.03 -6.14
C THR A 151 -14.81 19.61 -6.46
N MET A 152 -15.94 19.46 -7.15
CA MET A 152 -16.43 18.14 -7.58
C MET A 152 -15.44 17.44 -8.52
N THR A 153 -14.80 18.19 -9.43
CA THR A 153 -13.76 17.64 -10.32
C THR A 153 -12.58 17.12 -9.52
N GLY A 154 -12.12 17.87 -8.52
CA GLY A 154 -11.05 17.46 -7.61
C GLY A 154 -11.38 16.22 -6.80
N LEU A 155 -12.60 16.16 -6.25
CA LEU A 155 -13.12 14.98 -5.56
C LEU A 155 -13.15 13.75 -6.48
N ILE A 156 -13.68 13.88 -7.70
CA ILE A 156 -13.70 12.79 -8.70
C ILE A 156 -12.28 12.38 -9.10
N THR A 157 -11.36 13.32 -9.27
CA THR A 157 -9.94 13.05 -9.56
C THR A 157 -9.30 12.23 -8.45
N HIS A 158 -9.56 12.57 -7.18
CA HIS A 158 -9.08 11.82 -6.02
C HIS A 158 -9.72 10.43 -5.95
N LEU A 159 -11.05 10.35 -6.01
CA LEU A 159 -11.81 9.10 -5.96
C LEU A 159 -11.36 8.13 -7.04
N LEU A 160 -11.21 8.59 -8.28
CA LEU A 160 -10.76 7.75 -9.38
C LEU A 160 -9.24 7.56 -9.40
N ARG A 161 -8.47 8.16 -8.49
CA ARG A 161 -7.00 8.12 -8.49
C ARG A 161 -6.42 8.49 -9.86
N ARG A 162 -6.99 9.51 -10.53
CA ARG A 162 -6.66 9.84 -11.93
C ARG A 162 -5.19 10.23 -12.10
N GLU A 163 -4.59 10.83 -11.08
CA GLU A 163 -3.17 11.23 -11.07
C GLU A 163 -2.22 10.03 -11.16
N TYR A 164 -2.65 8.84 -10.75
CA TYR A 164 -1.92 7.58 -10.93
C TYR A 164 -2.28 6.85 -12.22
N GLY A 165 -3.47 7.11 -12.79
CA GLY A 165 -3.99 6.44 -13.99
C GLY A 165 -5.17 5.48 -13.79
N THR A 166 -5.95 5.64 -12.70
CA THR A 166 -7.20 4.90 -12.32
C THR A 166 -7.07 3.39 -12.11
N PHE A 167 -6.44 2.67 -13.04
CA PHE A 167 -6.20 1.22 -12.99
C PHE A 167 -4.71 0.88 -13.03
N ARG A 168 -3.87 1.83 -12.64
CA ARG A 168 -2.43 1.65 -12.51
C ARG A 168 -2.04 1.63 -11.04
N LEU A 169 -1.14 0.71 -10.72
CA LEU A 169 -0.49 0.63 -9.41
C LEU A 169 0.69 1.61 -9.34
N TYR A 170 1.52 1.62 -10.39
CA TYR A 170 2.72 2.44 -10.51
C TYR A 170 2.60 3.45 -11.66
N ALA A 171 3.08 4.66 -11.46
CA ALA A 171 2.95 5.77 -12.41
C ALA A 171 4.31 6.28 -12.95
N GLY A 172 5.41 5.57 -12.67
CA GLY A 172 6.73 5.91 -13.23
C GLY A 172 6.83 5.57 -14.72
N GLU A 173 7.96 5.92 -15.33
CA GLU A 173 8.17 5.71 -16.78
C GLU A 173 8.64 4.27 -17.09
N ASP A 174 9.30 3.63 -16.13
CA ASP A 174 9.82 2.26 -16.16
C ASP A 174 8.76 1.20 -15.83
N MET A 175 7.49 1.44 -16.18
CA MET A 175 6.42 0.47 -15.92
C MET A 175 6.65 -0.87 -16.63
N GLU A 176 6.42 -1.97 -15.92
CA GLU A 176 6.53 -3.33 -16.46
C GLU A 176 5.34 -4.19 -16.02
N TYR A 177 4.79 -5.00 -16.92
CA TYR A 177 3.83 -6.05 -16.58
C TYR A 177 4.56 -7.39 -16.45
N THR A 178 4.57 -7.91 -15.23
CA THR A 178 5.20 -9.20 -14.92
C THR A 178 4.22 -10.34 -15.18
N SER A 179 4.74 -11.48 -15.66
CA SER A 179 3.91 -12.65 -15.97
C SER A 179 3.24 -13.24 -14.72
N VAL A 180 2.03 -13.80 -14.89
CA VAL A 180 1.27 -14.44 -13.80
C VAL A 180 2.07 -15.57 -13.14
N LEU A 181 2.86 -16.33 -13.92
CA LEU A 181 3.73 -17.38 -13.37
C LEU A 181 4.81 -16.81 -12.46
N ARG A 182 5.47 -15.71 -12.86
CA ARG A 182 6.47 -15.05 -12.03
C ARG A 182 5.84 -14.52 -10.74
N TRP A 183 4.65 -13.93 -10.82
CA TRP A 183 3.89 -13.52 -9.64
C TRP A 183 3.51 -14.69 -8.73
N ALA A 184 3.09 -15.82 -9.30
CA ALA A 184 2.80 -17.04 -8.53
C ALA A 184 4.03 -17.54 -7.76
N LEU A 185 5.20 -17.54 -8.39
CA LEU A 185 6.45 -17.94 -7.74
C LEU A 185 6.84 -16.97 -6.62
N LEU A 186 6.84 -15.67 -6.90
CA LEU A 186 7.23 -14.63 -5.92
C LEU A 186 6.27 -14.60 -4.73
N TYR A 187 4.96 -14.67 -4.97
CA TYR A 187 3.96 -14.75 -3.90
C TYR A 187 4.10 -16.04 -3.09
N SER A 188 4.32 -17.19 -3.74
CA SER A 188 4.46 -18.47 -3.04
C SER A 188 5.70 -18.49 -2.15
N GLN A 189 6.81 -17.91 -2.62
CA GLN A 189 8.01 -17.76 -1.83
C GLN A 189 7.76 -16.87 -0.61
N ASP A 190 7.13 -15.70 -0.80
CA ASP A 190 6.84 -14.78 0.31
C ASP A 190 5.85 -15.38 1.32
N PHE A 191 4.81 -16.07 0.85
CA PHE A 191 3.87 -16.78 1.72
C PHE A 191 4.56 -17.88 2.52
N ALA A 192 5.44 -18.65 1.88
CA ALA A 192 6.24 -19.67 2.56
C ALA A 192 7.17 -19.06 3.62
N GLU A 193 7.88 -17.97 3.30
CA GLU A 193 8.72 -17.25 4.25
C GLU A 193 7.91 -16.68 5.43
N ASN A 194 6.69 -16.21 5.21
CA ASN A 194 5.82 -15.69 6.26
C ASN A 194 5.23 -16.79 7.18
N PHE A 195 5.02 -18.00 6.65
CA PHE A 195 4.35 -19.12 7.33
C PHE A 195 5.19 -20.41 7.39
N LEU A 196 6.50 -20.29 7.60
CA LEU A 196 7.45 -21.38 7.92
C LEU A 196 7.62 -22.49 6.87
N TRP A 197 7.46 -22.20 5.57
CA TRP A 197 7.47 -23.12 4.43
C TRP A 197 6.39 -24.22 4.46
N VAL A 198 6.05 -24.77 5.63
CA VAL A 198 4.96 -25.72 5.88
C VAL A 198 3.59 -25.08 5.64
N GLY A 199 3.46 -23.77 5.81
CA GLY A 199 2.23 -23.04 5.55
C GLY A 199 1.76 -23.15 4.10
N LEU A 200 2.67 -23.20 3.13
CA LEU A 200 2.32 -23.27 1.71
C LEU A 200 1.68 -24.63 1.33
N PRO A 201 2.28 -25.81 1.65
CA PRO A 201 1.60 -27.09 1.48
C PRO A 201 0.25 -27.17 2.20
N LEU A 202 0.14 -26.62 3.42
CA LEU A 202 -1.12 -26.61 4.16
C LEU A 202 -2.18 -25.72 3.51
N LEU A 203 -1.81 -24.56 2.95
CA LEU A 203 -2.69 -23.73 2.14
C LEU A 203 -3.22 -24.51 0.92
N LEU A 204 -2.36 -25.25 0.21
CA LEU A 204 -2.75 -26.05 -0.95
C LEU A 204 -3.71 -27.19 -0.56
N VAL A 205 -3.36 -27.96 0.48
CA VAL A 205 -4.22 -29.04 0.99
C VAL A 205 -5.56 -28.47 1.48
N GLY A 206 -5.53 -27.34 2.17
CA GLY A 206 -6.73 -26.67 2.67
C GLY A 206 -7.62 -26.17 1.55
N SER A 207 -7.05 -25.57 0.51
CA SER A 207 -7.79 -25.15 -0.69
C SER A 207 -8.50 -26.34 -1.36
N VAL A 208 -7.82 -27.49 -1.48
CA VAL A 208 -8.42 -28.71 -2.03
C VAL A 208 -9.50 -29.28 -1.11
N ALA A 209 -9.28 -29.31 0.21
CA ALA A 209 -10.25 -29.78 1.19
C ALA A 209 -11.53 -28.92 1.18
N THR A 210 -11.37 -27.61 1.09
CA THR A 210 -12.47 -26.65 0.94
C THR A 210 -13.23 -26.87 -0.37
N LEU A 211 -12.54 -27.06 -1.51
CA LEU A 211 -13.21 -27.37 -2.78
C LEU A 211 -14.01 -28.67 -2.73
N ARG A 212 -13.46 -29.71 -2.10
CA ARG A 212 -14.18 -31.00 -1.93
C ARG A 212 -15.41 -30.87 -1.03
N SER A 213 -15.38 -29.92 -0.10
CA SER A 213 -16.47 -29.66 0.84
C SER A 213 -17.41 -28.55 0.37
N ALA A 214 -17.21 -27.98 -0.83
CA ALA A 214 -17.90 -26.79 -1.32
C ALA A 214 -19.44 -26.92 -1.37
N ALA A 215 -19.96 -28.14 -1.51
CA ALA A 215 -21.41 -28.40 -1.46
C ALA A 215 -22.03 -28.18 -0.07
N HIS A 216 -21.20 -28.23 0.99
CA HIS A 216 -21.62 -28.18 2.39
C HIS A 216 -20.99 -27.03 3.18
N ASP A 217 -19.87 -26.47 2.72
CA ASP A 217 -19.16 -25.37 3.34
C ASP A 217 -19.18 -24.13 2.43
N SER A 218 -20.29 -23.39 2.49
CA SER A 218 -20.48 -22.19 1.67
C SER A 218 -19.47 -21.09 2.03
N PHE A 219 -19.07 -21.01 3.31
CA PHE A 219 -18.13 -20.00 3.78
C PHE A 219 -16.70 -20.30 3.34
N GLY A 220 -16.26 -21.56 3.43
CA GLY A 220 -14.98 -21.98 2.87
C GLY A 220 -14.89 -21.69 1.36
N LEU A 221 -15.95 -21.99 0.61
CA LEU A 221 -16.00 -21.65 -0.82
C LEU A 221 -15.87 -20.15 -1.06
N LEU A 222 -16.56 -19.31 -0.26
CA LEU A 222 -16.43 -17.85 -0.33
C LEU A 222 -15.00 -17.39 -0.04
N LEU A 223 -14.34 -17.94 0.99
CA LEU A 223 -12.94 -17.61 1.32
C LEU A 223 -12.01 -17.92 0.15
N LEU A 224 -12.17 -19.09 -0.47
CA LEU A 224 -11.36 -19.49 -1.62
C LEU A 224 -11.62 -18.57 -2.83
N LEU A 225 -12.87 -18.22 -3.10
CA LEU A 225 -13.22 -17.28 -4.17
C LEU A 225 -12.63 -15.89 -3.93
N CYS A 226 -12.73 -15.36 -2.71
CA CYS A 226 -12.10 -14.10 -2.33
C CYS A 226 -10.58 -14.15 -2.49
N PHE A 227 -9.94 -15.22 -2.01
CA PHE A 227 -8.49 -15.41 -2.13
C PHE A 227 -8.05 -15.45 -3.60
N THR A 228 -8.69 -16.29 -4.42
CA THR A 228 -8.35 -16.45 -5.83
C THR A 228 -8.67 -15.19 -6.63
N PHE A 229 -9.82 -14.56 -6.41
CA PHE A 229 -10.19 -13.34 -7.13
C PHE A 229 -9.23 -12.19 -6.81
N TYR A 230 -8.93 -11.97 -5.52
CA TYR A 230 -7.91 -10.99 -5.12
C TYR A 230 -6.57 -11.27 -5.79
N TRP A 231 -6.08 -12.49 -5.63
CA TRP A 231 -4.75 -12.87 -6.11
C TRP A 231 -4.64 -12.69 -7.63
N VAL A 232 -5.61 -13.20 -8.40
CA VAL A 232 -5.59 -13.08 -9.87
C VAL A 232 -5.75 -11.63 -10.31
N SER A 233 -6.78 -10.94 -9.83
CA SER A 233 -7.09 -9.58 -10.30
C SER A 233 -6.01 -8.58 -9.94
N PHE A 234 -5.44 -8.65 -8.73
CA PHE A 234 -4.39 -7.73 -8.31
C PHE A 234 -3.12 -7.91 -9.15
N HIS A 235 -2.66 -9.15 -9.34
CA HIS A 235 -1.43 -9.41 -10.11
C HIS A 235 -1.58 -9.11 -11.60
N LEU A 236 -2.79 -9.27 -12.18
CA LEU A 236 -3.04 -8.89 -13.58
C LEU A 236 -3.03 -7.36 -13.79
N LEU A 237 -3.42 -6.59 -12.78
CA LEU A 237 -3.44 -5.12 -12.83
C LEU A 237 -2.11 -4.48 -12.38
N ALA A 238 -1.18 -5.28 -11.85
CA ALA A 238 0.08 -4.78 -11.31
C ALA A 238 1.09 -4.46 -12.42
N ASN A 239 1.19 -3.17 -12.76
CA ASN A 239 2.12 -2.61 -13.73
C ASN A 239 3.44 -2.11 -13.08
N ILE A 240 4.04 -2.94 -12.22
CA ILE A 240 5.24 -2.59 -11.44
C ILE A 240 6.38 -3.60 -11.73
N PRO A 241 7.63 -3.12 -11.93
CA PRO A 241 8.79 -4.00 -12.14
C PRO A 241 9.00 -4.98 -11.00
N SER A 242 9.13 -6.27 -11.33
CA SER A 242 9.36 -7.34 -10.34
C SER A 242 10.84 -7.67 -10.13
N SER A 243 11.72 -7.11 -10.95
CA SER A 243 13.18 -7.29 -10.92
C SER A 243 13.85 -6.34 -9.92
N ASP A 244 13.33 -5.12 -9.78
CA ASP A 244 13.83 -4.14 -8.83
C ASP A 244 13.39 -4.47 -7.39
N PRO A 245 14.31 -4.62 -6.41
CA PRO A 245 13.97 -4.98 -5.04
C PRO A 245 13.08 -3.98 -4.31
N LEU A 246 13.22 -2.68 -4.58
CA LEU A 246 12.41 -1.64 -3.96
C LEU A 246 10.97 -1.72 -4.47
N MET A 247 10.79 -1.82 -5.78
CA MET A 247 9.50 -1.97 -6.44
C MET A 247 8.79 -3.28 -6.05
N LEU A 248 9.54 -4.38 -5.93
CA LEU A 248 9.02 -5.62 -5.36
C LEU A 248 8.52 -5.43 -3.92
N GLY A 249 9.27 -4.69 -3.10
CA GLY A 249 8.85 -4.32 -1.74
C GLY A 249 7.56 -3.50 -1.70
N VAL A 250 7.36 -2.58 -2.65
CA VAL A 250 6.10 -1.83 -2.82
C VAL A 250 4.95 -2.76 -3.23
N HIS A 251 5.20 -3.75 -4.07
CA HIS A 251 4.19 -4.74 -4.45
C HIS A 251 3.81 -5.66 -3.27
N LYS A 252 4.80 -6.12 -2.49
CA LYS A 252 4.60 -7.02 -1.33
C LYS A 252 3.59 -6.49 -0.30
N ARG A 253 3.45 -5.17 -0.16
CA ARG A 253 2.50 -4.54 0.78
C ARG A 253 1.05 -4.96 0.53
N PHE A 254 0.72 -5.22 -0.74
CA PHE A 254 -0.62 -5.65 -1.14
C PHE A 254 -0.87 -7.13 -0.85
N TRP A 255 0.18 -7.94 -0.67
CA TRP A 255 -0.01 -9.35 -0.36
C TRP A 255 -0.56 -9.59 1.04
N ILE A 256 -0.55 -8.62 1.96
CA ILE A 256 -1.08 -8.79 3.31
C ILE A 256 -2.54 -9.28 3.33
N GLN A 257 -3.36 -8.85 2.37
CA GLN A 257 -4.78 -9.22 2.31
C GLN A 257 -4.92 -10.67 1.84
N ALA A 258 -4.14 -11.05 0.83
CA ALA A 258 -4.04 -12.43 0.37
C ALA A 258 -3.46 -13.35 1.46
N HIS A 259 -2.45 -12.90 2.21
CA HIS A 259 -1.86 -13.65 3.33
C HIS A 259 -2.87 -13.84 4.46
N LEU A 260 -3.65 -12.80 4.80
CA LEU A 260 -4.73 -12.88 5.78
C LEU A 260 -5.70 -14.00 5.43
N VAL A 261 -6.26 -14.00 4.21
CA VAL A 261 -7.23 -15.03 3.79
C VAL A 261 -6.58 -16.39 3.56
N GLY A 262 -5.38 -16.42 2.96
CA GLY A 262 -4.61 -17.64 2.76
C GLY A 262 -4.27 -18.35 4.08
N SER A 263 -3.95 -17.60 5.13
CA SER A 263 -3.74 -18.16 6.47
C SER A 263 -5.01 -18.80 7.06
N MET A 264 -6.21 -18.32 6.67
CA MET A 264 -7.46 -18.96 7.06
C MET A 264 -7.64 -20.32 6.38
N LEU A 265 -7.18 -20.45 5.14
CA LEU A 265 -7.22 -21.70 4.37
C LEU A 265 -6.17 -22.74 4.85
N ILE A 266 -5.15 -22.34 5.62
CA ILE A 266 -4.24 -23.28 6.29
C ILE A 266 -5.01 -24.18 7.27
N MET A 267 -6.07 -23.67 7.91
CA MET A 267 -6.80 -24.40 8.95
C MET A 267 -7.57 -25.62 8.42
N PRO A 268 -8.36 -25.53 7.32
CA PRO A 268 -8.87 -26.70 6.62
C PRO A 268 -7.77 -27.68 6.20
N GLY A 269 -6.60 -27.19 5.83
CA GLY A 269 -5.45 -28.02 5.44
C GLY A 269 -4.90 -28.85 6.60
N LEU A 270 -4.76 -28.22 7.78
CA LEU A 270 -4.40 -28.90 9.02
C LEU A 270 -5.45 -29.94 9.42
N ALA A 271 -6.74 -29.63 9.29
CA ALA A 271 -7.81 -30.57 9.59
C ALA A 271 -7.78 -31.80 8.65
N ALA A 272 -7.64 -31.58 7.34
CA ALA A 272 -7.54 -32.65 6.36
C ALA A 272 -6.28 -33.52 6.55
N LEU A 273 -5.14 -32.89 6.87
CA LEU A 273 -3.90 -33.61 7.18
C LEU A 273 -4.05 -34.45 8.45
N HIS A 274 -4.68 -33.90 9.49
CA HIS A 274 -4.96 -34.62 10.72
C HIS A 274 -5.87 -35.83 10.51
N GLU A 275 -6.92 -35.71 9.68
CA GLU A 275 -7.76 -36.85 9.28
C GLU A 275 -6.98 -37.91 8.51
N LEU A 276 -6.08 -37.51 7.61
CA LEU A 276 -5.26 -38.44 6.83
C LEU A 276 -4.27 -39.22 7.72
N LEU A 277 -3.59 -38.53 8.65
CA LEU A 277 -2.58 -39.11 9.52
C LEU A 277 -3.18 -39.99 10.64
N LEU A 278 -4.30 -39.58 11.22
CA LEU A 278 -4.98 -40.38 12.26
C LEU A 278 -5.86 -41.48 11.69
N GLY A 279 -6.45 -41.27 10.52
CA GLY A 279 -7.30 -42.26 9.85
C GLY A 279 -6.51 -43.41 9.22
N ARG A 280 -5.20 -43.28 9.02
CA ARG A 280 -4.33 -44.33 8.47
C ARG A 280 -3.07 -44.54 9.34
N LYS A 281 -3.16 -45.51 10.25
CA LYS A 281 -2.06 -46.23 10.95
C LYS A 281 -1.27 -45.53 12.06
N LEU A 282 -1.22 -44.20 12.18
CA LEU A 282 -0.31 -43.55 13.16
C LEU A 282 -0.88 -43.32 14.57
N HIS A 283 -2.20 -43.47 14.79
CA HIS A 283 -2.87 -43.35 16.11
C HIS A 283 -2.32 -42.24 17.03
N LEU A 284 -1.94 -41.07 16.49
CA LEU A 284 -1.48 -39.97 17.35
C LEU A 284 -2.63 -39.50 18.25
N PRO A 285 -2.46 -39.46 19.57
CA PRO A 285 -3.53 -39.05 20.45
C PRO A 285 -3.75 -37.52 20.33
N ARG A 286 -5.02 -37.08 20.37
CA ARG A 286 -5.43 -35.68 20.13
C ARG A 286 -4.70 -34.66 21.02
N TRP A 287 -4.26 -35.05 22.21
CA TRP A 287 -3.51 -34.18 23.11
C TRP A 287 -2.13 -33.77 22.57
N VAL A 288 -1.54 -34.50 21.61
CA VAL A 288 -0.26 -34.16 20.97
C VAL A 288 -0.39 -32.97 20.01
N SER A 289 -1.58 -32.75 19.44
CA SER A 289 -1.82 -31.67 18.48
C SER A 289 -1.63 -30.27 19.08
N GLY A 290 -2.01 -30.07 20.34
CA GLY A 290 -1.86 -28.78 21.05
C GLY A 290 -0.40 -28.35 21.21
N PRO A 291 0.47 -29.18 21.82
CA PRO A 291 1.90 -28.93 21.91
C PRO A 291 2.59 -28.75 20.57
N CYS A 292 2.22 -29.52 19.53
CA CYS A 292 2.78 -29.35 18.18
C CYS A 292 2.42 -27.98 17.59
N VAL A 293 1.16 -27.55 17.70
CA VAL A 293 0.74 -26.21 17.25
C VAL A 293 1.49 -25.13 18.03
N LEU A 294 1.60 -25.27 19.35
CA LEU A 294 2.36 -24.33 20.18
C LEU A 294 3.84 -24.27 19.77
N LEU A 295 4.47 -25.41 19.50
CA LEU A 295 5.86 -25.48 19.03
C LEU A 295 6.03 -24.75 17.70
N VAL A 296 5.11 -24.93 16.74
CA VAL A 296 5.12 -24.20 15.45
C VAL A 296 5.00 -22.70 15.67
N LEU A 297 4.11 -22.25 16.58
CA LEU A 297 3.96 -20.84 16.92
C LEU A 297 5.21 -20.25 17.57
N LEU A 298 5.81 -20.97 18.53
CA LEU A 298 7.05 -20.56 19.18
C LEU A 298 8.22 -20.53 18.19
N LEU A 299 8.27 -21.49 17.26
CA LEU A 299 9.26 -21.52 16.19
C LEU A 299 9.10 -20.33 15.25
N GLN A 300 7.86 -20.01 14.84
CA GLN A 300 7.59 -18.84 13.99
C GLN A 300 7.99 -17.55 14.70
N ALA A 301 7.58 -17.38 15.95
CA ALA A 301 7.94 -16.23 16.76
C ALA A 301 9.47 -16.11 16.90
N GLY A 302 10.17 -17.20 17.22
CA GLY A 302 11.63 -17.21 17.38
C GLY A 302 12.38 -16.92 16.08
N LEU A 303 12.01 -17.55 14.96
CA LEU A 303 12.67 -17.35 13.66
C LEU A 303 12.42 -15.95 13.08
N HIS A 304 11.27 -15.35 13.38
CA HIS A 304 10.90 -14.03 12.87
C HIS A 304 11.19 -12.88 13.84
N PHE A 305 11.56 -13.17 15.09
CA PHE A 305 11.76 -12.16 16.13
C PHE A 305 12.70 -11.04 15.67
N SER A 306 13.89 -11.38 15.16
CA SER A 306 14.87 -10.37 14.72
C SER A 306 14.42 -9.54 13.53
N LYS A 307 13.51 -10.04 12.68
CA LYS A 307 12.94 -9.27 11.56
C LYS A 307 11.81 -8.36 12.05
N ASN A 308 11.03 -8.83 13.03
CA ASN A 308 9.87 -8.13 13.56
C ASN A 308 10.25 -7.08 14.60
N ASP A 309 11.36 -7.28 15.32
CA ASP A 309 11.89 -6.29 16.25
C ASP A 309 12.46 -5.10 15.49
N GLN A 310 11.71 -4.00 15.51
CA GLN A 310 12.06 -2.71 14.93
C GLN A 310 12.33 -1.67 16.02
N SER A 311 12.47 -2.08 17.30
CA SER A 311 12.62 -1.18 18.44
C SER A 311 13.84 -0.26 18.35
N SER A 312 14.90 -0.71 17.68
CA SER A 312 16.12 0.07 17.44
C SER A 312 16.21 0.64 16.02
N ASN A 313 15.17 0.51 15.20
CA ASN A 313 15.21 1.00 13.82
C ASN A 313 15.08 2.54 13.80
N ARG A 314 16.21 3.22 13.58
CA ARG A 314 16.29 4.67 13.44
C ARG A 314 16.80 5.13 12.07
N TYR A 315 16.83 4.25 11.06
CA TYR A 315 17.45 4.56 9.76
C TYR A 315 16.83 5.79 9.10
N MET A 316 15.51 5.86 9.02
CA MET A 316 14.81 7.00 8.38
C MET A 316 14.92 8.29 9.19
N GLU A 317 14.97 8.19 10.52
CA GLU A 317 15.18 9.34 11.39
C GLU A 317 16.59 9.92 11.20
N LEU A 318 17.62 9.07 11.28
CA LEU A 318 19.02 9.47 11.09
C LEU A 318 19.25 10.02 9.68
N TYR A 319 18.64 9.40 8.66
CA TYR A 319 18.68 9.87 7.29
C TYR A 319 18.12 11.30 7.16
N ALA A 320 16.91 11.57 7.67
CA ALA A 320 16.31 12.89 7.59
C ALA A 320 17.05 13.94 8.43
N ARG A 321 17.59 13.58 9.59
CA ARG A 321 18.45 14.47 10.40
C ARG A 321 19.73 14.84 9.66
N SER A 322 20.38 13.86 9.02
CA SER A 322 21.59 14.10 8.22
C SER A 322 21.34 15.01 7.02
N ILE A 323 20.09 15.09 6.54
CA ILE A 323 19.66 16.04 5.51
C ILE A 323 19.42 17.41 6.13
N LEU A 324 18.66 17.50 7.22
CA LEU A 324 18.17 18.76 7.77
C LEU A 324 19.21 19.53 8.59
N GLU A 325 19.93 18.86 9.47
CA GLU A 325 20.82 19.49 10.45
C GLU A 325 21.97 20.30 9.83
N PRO A 326 22.66 19.87 8.76
CA PRO A 326 23.77 20.63 8.19
C PRO A 326 23.36 21.84 7.35
N LEU A 327 22.05 22.06 7.11
CA LEU A 327 21.61 23.09 6.18
C LEU A 327 21.81 24.51 6.74
N PRO A 328 22.12 25.50 5.89
CA PRO A 328 22.10 26.90 6.30
C PRO A 328 20.73 27.33 6.85
N LEU A 329 20.72 28.39 7.65
CA LEU A 329 19.49 28.97 8.17
C LEU A 329 18.54 29.37 7.04
N ARG A 330 17.26 29.03 7.19
CA ARG A 330 16.17 29.38 6.25
C ARG A 330 16.33 28.86 4.82
N ALA A 331 17.16 27.83 4.61
CA ALA A 331 17.36 27.23 3.30
C ALA A 331 16.03 26.76 2.65
N ILE A 332 15.94 26.84 1.33
CA ILE A 332 14.88 26.25 0.53
C ILE A 332 15.43 24.96 -0.07
N ILE A 333 14.82 23.81 0.23
CA ILE A 333 15.18 22.52 -0.36
C ILE A 333 14.17 22.14 -1.43
N LEU A 334 14.67 21.85 -2.63
CA LEU A 334 13.92 21.18 -3.69
C LEU A 334 14.23 19.68 -3.63
N SER A 335 13.30 18.88 -3.09
CA SER A 335 13.49 17.43 -2.95
C SER A 335 13.02 16.65 -4.17
N LYS A 336 13.72 15.56 -4.49
CA LYS A 336 13.28 14.54 -5.46
C LYS A 336 12.97 13.24 -4.73
N GLY A 337 11.71 12.82 -4.80
CA GLY A 337 11.27 11.50 -4.36
C GLY A 337 10.76 11.43 -2.91
N ASP A 338 9.87 10.46 -2.71
CA ASP A 338 9.03 10.32 -1.52
C ASP A 338 9.82 10.05 -0.24
N ASN A 339 10.95 9.34 -0.32
CA ASN A 339 11.76 9.02 0.85
C ASN A 339 12.32 10.28 1.51
N ILE A 340 12.83 11.23 0.71
CA ILE A 340 13.34 12.51 1.22
C ILE A 340 12.18 13.36 1.73
N ALA A 341 11.17 13.57 0.88
CA ALA A 341 10.08 14.48 1.20
C ALA A 341 9.32 14.05 2.47
N ASN A 342 8.96 12.77 2.59
CA ASN A 342 8.17 12.29 3.72
C ASN A 342 8.95 12.25 5.03
N THR A 343 10.21 11.81 5.01
CA THR A 343 11.01 11.69 6.25
C THR A 343 11.39 13.06 6.80
N VAL A 344 11.79 13.99 5.93
CA VAL A 344 12.05 15.39 6.31
C VAL A 344 10.79 16.05 6.84
N ARG A 345 9.65 15.89 6.16
CA ARG A 345 8.36 16.44 6.59
C ARG A 345 7.94 15.92 7.96
N TYR A 346 8.11 14.62 8.23
CA TYR A 346 7.83 14.04 9.55
C TYR A 346 8.65 14.73 10.64
N LEU A 347 9.96 14.89 10.45
CA LEU A 347 10.81 15.57 11.43
C LEU A 347 10.43 17.03 11.65
N GLN A 348 10.03 17.75 10.60
CA GLN A 348 9.63 19.16 10.72
C GLN A 348 8.27 19.34 11.40
N VAL A 349 7.28 18.51 11.04
CA VAL A 349 5.89 18.67 11.49
C VAL A 349 5.65 18.00 12.85
N CYS A 350 6.19 16.81 13.08
CA CYS A 350 5.95 16.04 14.29
C CYS A 350 7.02 16.28 15.36
N GLU A 351 8.30 16.29 14.97
CA GLU A 351 9.44 16.41 15.89
C GLU A 351 9.98 17.85 16.00
N HIS A 352 9.41 18.80 15.25
CA HIS A 352 9.77 20.22 15.25
C HIS A 352 11.26 20.51 14.94
N VAL A 353 11.91 19.63 14.18
CA VAL A 353 13.33 19.77 13.79
C VAL A 353 13.44 20.70 12.57
N ARG A 354 14.29 21.73 12.65
CA ARG A 354 14.62 22.63 11.51
C ARG A 354 13.39 23.16 10.76
N GLN A 355 12.40 23.66 11.50
CA GLN A 355 11.20 24.30 10.93
C GLN A 355 11.49 25.61 10.16
N ASP A 356 12.71 26.15 10.29
CA ASP A 356 13.19 27.28 9.50
C ASP A 356 13.40 26.92 8.01
N VAL A 357 13.69 25.66 7.72
CA VAL A 357 13.98 25.16 6.38
C VAL A 357 12.67 24.91 5.61
N ARG A 358 12.62 25.33 4.36
CA ARG A 358 11.44 25.20 3.50
C ARG A 358 11.62 24.03 2.53
N LEU A 359 10.92 22.93 2.79
CA LEU A 359 10.92 21.76 1.91
C LEU A 359 9.86 21.91 0.82
N MET A 360 10.29 21.79 -0.45
CA MET A 360 9.40 21.78 -1.61
C MET A 360 9.67 20.54 -2.45
N ASP A 361 8.65 19.71 -2.63
CA ASP A 361 8.74 18.49 -3.43
C ASP A 361 8.55 18.81 -4.92
N GLN A 362 9.58 18.56 -5.72
CA GLN A 362 9.58 18.79 -7.16
C GLN A 362 8.47 18.01 -7.88
N ASN A 363 8.09 16.83 -7.38
CA ASN A 363 6.99 16.05 -7.96
C ASN A 363 5.64 16.70 -7.69
N MET A 364 5.45 17.24 -6.48
CA MET A 364 4.20 17.88 -6.08
C MET A 364 4.00 19.24 -6.75
N MET A 365 5.08 20.01 -6.95
CA MET A 365 5.04 21.32 -7.62
C MET A 365 4.48 21.27 -9.04
N CYS A 366 4.52 20.10 -9.70
CA CYS A 366 3.99 19.92 -11.05
C CYS A 366 2.48 19.76 -11.12
N TYR A 367 1.79 19.65 -9.98
CA TYR A 367 0.34 19.59 -9.98
C TYR A 367 -0.28 21.00 -9.85
N PRO A 368 -1.29 21.34 -10.66
CA PRO A 368 -1.98 22.64 -10.58
C PRO A 368 -2.56 22.98 -9.20
N TRP A 369 -2.94 21.96 -8.43
CA TRP A 369 -3.47 22.16 -7.08
C TRP A 369 -2.39 22.59 -6.06
N PHE A 370 -1.10 22.35 -6.34
CA PHE A 370 -0.03 22.58 -5.38
C PHE A 370 0.11 24.06 -5.01
N LYS A 371 0.27 24.94 -6.00
CA LYS A 371 0.36 26.38 -5.74
C LYS A 371 -0.89 26.88 -5.02
N LYS A 372 -2.07 26.50 -5.50
CA LYS A 372 -3.37 26.92 -4.94
C LYS A 372 -3.51 26.57 -3.45
N THR A 373 -3.09 25.37 -3.04
CA THR A 373 -3.34 24.86 -1.68
C THR A 373 -2.14 25.04 -0.74
N GLN A 374 -0.91 25.01 -1.27
CA GLN A 374 0.32 24.93 -0.47
C GLN A 374 1.12 26.24 -0.42
N SER A 375 1.00 27.14 -1.42
CA SER A 375 1.89 28.32 -1.53
C SER A 375 1.89 29.24 -0.30
N ARG A 376 0.76 29.35 0.41
CA ARG A 376 0.63 30.14 1.65
C ARG A 376 1.57 29.69 2.78
N PHE A 377 2.04 28.44 2.76
CA PHE A 377 3.00 27.93 3.75
C PHE A 377 4.46 28.25 3.40
N PHE A 378 4.69 28.88 2.24
CA PHE A 378 6.02 29.25 1.75
C PHE A 378 6.12 30.79 1.57
N PRO A 379 6.00 31.58 2.65
CA PRO A 379 5.96 33.04 2.55
C PRO A 379 7.26 33.60 1.97
N GLY A 380 7.14 34.42 0.93
CA GLY A 380 8.29 34.99 0.21
C GLY A 380 8.91 34.07 -0.85
N VAL A 381 8.30 32.92 -1.13
CA VAL A 381 8.62 32.11 -2.32
C VAL A 381 7.67 32.52 -3.45
N ILE A 382 8.23 32.83 -4.62
CA ILE A 382 7.52 33.24 -5.82
C ILE A 382 7.32 32.03 -6.74
N PHE A 383 6.09 31.77 -7.14
CA PHE A 383 5.75 30.73 -8.12
C PHE A 383 5.38 31.40 -9.45
N PRO A 384 6.25 31.35 -10.49
CA PRO A 384 6.08 32.15 -11.71
C PRO A 384 4.79 31.85 -12.50
N GLY A 385 4.37 30.59 -12.50
CA GLY A 385 3.12 30.12 -13.13
C GLY A 385 2.26 29.34 -12.14
N GLU A 386 1.31 28.56 -12.63
CA GLU A 386 0.37 27.76 -11.82
C GLU A 386 0.98 26.43 -11.35
N HIS A 387 1.82 25.81 -12.16
CA HIS A 387 2.48 24.54 -11.84
C HIS A 387 3.82 24.40 -12.56
N CYS A 388 4.73 23.61 -11.99
CA CYS A 388 6.02 23.32 -12.61
C CYS A 388 5.85 22.33 -13.78
N GLU A 389 6.61 22.52 -14.86
CA GLU A 389 6.64 21.59 -15.99
C GLU A 389 7.03 20.16 -15.54
N LYS A 390 6.34 19.15 -16.07
CA LYS A 390 6.65 17.73 -15.79
C LYS A 390 7.94 17.28 -16.48
N SER A 391 8.16 17.76 -17.71
CA SER A 391 9.31 17.48 -18.57
C SER A 391 9.74 18.76 -19.30
N PRO A 392 11.03 18.95 -19.58
CA PRO A 392 11.51 20.15 -20.29
C PRO A 392 10.81 20.35 -21.63
N GLY A 393 10.22 21.53 -21.86
CA GLY A 393 9.62 21.87 -23.14
C GLY A 393 8.20 21.32 -23.38
N GLU A 394 7.64 20.58 -22.42
CA GLU A 394 6.21 20.20 -22.39
C GLU A 394 5.37 21.27 -21.70
N GLY A 395 5.62 22.54 -22.02
CA GLY A 395 5.01 23.70 -21.38
C GLY A 395 3.52 23.83 -21.67
N GLU A 396 2.68 23.22 -20.84
CA GLU A 396 1.24 23.52 -20.83
C GLU A 396 1.02 25.01 -20.51
N PRO A 397 -0.03 25.66 -21.04
CA PRO A 397 -0.31 27.06 -20.75
C PRO A 397 -0.36 27.35 -19.25
N GLY A 398 0.45 28.31 -18.79
CA GLY A 398 0.53 28.68 -17.38
C GLY A 398 1.46 27.80 -16.53
N SER A 399 2.19 26.86 -17.13
CA SER A 399 3.30 26.18 -16.45
C SER A 399 4.55 27.07 -16.36
N TYR A 400 5.51 26.69 -15.51
CA TYR A 400 6.82 27.31 -15.42
C TYR A 400 7.93 26.26 -15.32
N SER A 401 9.09 26.58 -15.86
CA SER A 401 10.30 25.78 -15.74
C SER A 401 10.95 25.94 -14.36
N ILE A 402 11.73 24.94 -13.95
CA ILE A 402 12.56 25.04 -12.74
C ILE A 402 13.51 26.25 -12.83
N ARG A 403 14.00 26.59 -14.02
CA ARG A 403 14.84 27.78 -14.22
C ARG A 403 14.11 29.07 -13.83
N GLU A 404 12.90 29.28 -14.33
CA GLU A 404 12.11 30.48 -14.01
C GLU A 404 11.78 30.57 -12.52
N PHE A 405 11.51 29.42 -11.87
CA PHE A 405 11.33 29.37 -10.42
C PHE A 405 12.58 29.89 -9.71
N LEU A 406 13.76 29.49 -10.16
CA LEU A 406 15.01 29.86 -9.53
C LEU A 406 15.38 31.31 -9.81
N ASP A 407 15.16 31.81 -11.03
CA ASP A 407 15.36 33.22 -11.39
C ASP A 407 14.45 34.15 -10.55
N ALA A 408 13.23 33.70 -10.24
CA ALA A 408 12.29 34.44 -9.41
C ALA A 408 12.70 34.49 -7.93
N ASN A 409 13.31 33.43 -7.40
CA ASN A 409 13.56 33.27 -5.95
C ASN A 409 15.01 33.48 -5.52
N TYR A 410 15.96 33.32 -6.42
CA TYR A 410 17.38 33.49 -6.10
C TYR A 410 17.71 34.95 -5.86
N ARG A 411 18.38 35.23 -4.74
CA ARG A 411 18.95 36.53 -4.37
C ARG A 411 20.30 36.25 -3.70
N GLU A 412 21.30 37.08 -3.97
CA GLU A 412 22.65 36.91 -3.42
C GLU A 412 22.66 36.89 -1.88
N GLU A 413 21.86 37.77 -1.26
CA GLU A 413 21.64 37.82 0.19
C GLU A 413 20.37 37.06 0.65
N GLY A 414 19.79 36.26 -0.24
CA GLY A 414 18.56 35.50 0.02
C GLY A 414 18.79 34.16 0.72
N PRO A 415 17.71 33.46 1.10
CA PRO A 415 17.82 32.09 1.58
C PRO A 415 18.45 31.20 0.49
N PRO A 416 19.43 30.34 0.84
CA PRO A 416 20.06 29.47 -0.15
C PRO A 416 19.06 28.43 -0.66
N ILE A 417 19.06 28.23 -1.98
CA ILE A 417 18.24 27.21 -2.64
C ILE A 417 19.13 26.00 -2.94
N LEU A 418 18.73 24.84 -2.43
CA LEU A 418 19.46 23.58 -2.49
C LEU A 418 18.59 22.50 -3.12
N THR A 419 19.19 21.58 -3.87
CA THR A 419 18.51 20.35 -4.26
C THR A 419 18.91 19.19 -3.36
N CYS A 420 17.97 18.27 -3.12
CA CYS A 420 18.24 17.03 -2.40
C CYS A 420 17.64 15.85 -3.19
N GLY A 421 18.48 14.87 -3.54
CA GLY A 421 18.10 13.79 -4.45
C GLY A 421 18.20 14.14 -5.94
N GLY A 422 18.75 15.32 -6.28
CA GLY A 422 18.94 15.77 -7.67
C GLY A 422 17.72 16.44 -8.28
N TRP A 423 17.77 16.66 -9.60
CA TRP A 423 16.69 17.29 -10.36
C TRP A 423 15.73 16.25 -10.93
N ARG A 424 14.43 16.59 -11.00
CA ARG A 424 13.46 15.79 -11.73
C ARG A 424 13.73 15.80 -13.25
N GLN A 425 14.08 16.96 -13.80
CA GLN A 425 14.12 17.23 -15.24
C GLN A 425 15.45 16.89 -15.95
N ASN A 426 16.51 16.52 -15.22
CA ASN A 426 17.80 16.09 -15.79
C ASN A 426 18.23 14.76 -15.15
N GLU A 427 18.33 13.70 -15.95
CA GLU A 427 18.65 12.33 -15.51
C GLU A 427 20.10 12.13 -15.02
N ALA A 428 20.99 13.11 -15.11
CA ALA A 428 22.40 12.76 -15.19
C ALA A 428 23.19 12.61 -13.87
N GLU A 429 22.70 12.94 -12.66
CA GLU A 429 23.50 12.65 -11.44
C GLU A 429 22.72 12.87 -10.11
N ALA A 430 22.72 11.85 -9.25
CA ALA A 430 22.21 11.92 -7.88
C ALA A 430 23.35 12.38 -6.94
N VAL A 431 23.34 13.65 -6.53
CA VAL A 431 24.24 14.20 -5.51
C VAL A 431 23.43 14.72 -4.32
N ALA A 432 23.94 14.53 -3.10
CA ALA A 432 23.23 14.80 -1.85
C ALA A 432 22.81 16.28 -1.66
N PHE A 433 23.66 17.23 -2.08
CA PHE A 433 23.34 18.66 -2.11
C PHE A 433 24.11 19.38 -3.23
N LYS A 434 23.43 20.27 -3.96
CA LYS A 434 24.08 21.23 -4.85
C LYS A 434 23.59 22.63 -4.52
N ALA A 435 24.50 23.47 -4.02
CA ALA A 435 24.23 24.90 -3.86
C ALA A 435 24.06 25.51 -5.23
N VAL A 436 23.02 26.33 -5.41
CA VAL A 436 22.93 27.11 -6.62
C VAL A 436 23.25 28.57 -6.37
N GLN A 437 24.41 29.00 -6.85
CA GLN A 437 24.70 30.41 -7.08
C GLN A 437 25.08 30.59 -8.55
N GLY A 438 24.35 31.45 -9.28
CA GLY A 438 24.68 31.87 -10.66
C GLY A 438 24.53 30.85 -11.79
N TYR A 439 23.82 29.72 -11.56
CA TYR A 439 23.48 28.65 -12.52
C TYR A 439 24.49 28.34 -13.65
N THR A 440 25.45 27.45 -13.39
CA THR A 440 25.94 26.50 -14.39
C THR A 440 25.98 25.11 -13.77
N THR A 441 25.40 24.12 -14.46
CA THR A 441 25.69 22.70 -14.21
C THR A 441 27.12 22.44 -14.68
N VAL A 442 28.09 22.67 -13.81
CA VAL A 442 29.47 22.25 -14.06
C VAL A 442 29.50 20.71 -13.99
N ARG A 443 29.83 20.10 -15.13
CA ARG A 443 30.24 18.70 -15.27
C ARG A 443 31.52 18.54 -14.45
N MET A 444 31.53 17.74 -13.39
CA MET A 444 32.81 17.33 -12.81
C MET A 444 33.44 16.35 -13.80
N MET A 445 34.55 16.75 -14.43
CA MET A 445 35.39 15.86 -15.22
C MET A 445 35.71 14.62 -14.41
N GLU A 446 35.51 13.46 -15.01
CA GLU A 446 35.87 12.16 -14.45
C GLU A 446 37.36 12.13 -14.05
N MET A 447 37.70 11.38 -13.00
CA MET A 447 39.10 11.04 -12.65
C MET A 447 39.92 10.48 -13.83
N SER A 448 39.26 10.01 -14.89
CA SER A 448 39.88 9.55 -16.14
C SER A 448 40.56 10.68 -16.92
N GLU A 449 40.06 11.92 -16.85
CA GLU A 449 40.63 13.07 -17.57
C GLU A 449 41.83 13.69 -16.86
N TRP A 450 41.94 13.56 -15.53
CA TRP A 450 43.17 13.89 -14.80
C TRP A 450 44.31 12.94 -15.16
N PHE A 451 44.02 11.67 -15.39
CA PHE A 451 45.02 10.70 -15.85
C PHE A 451 45.49 11.05 -17.27
N PHE A 452 44.58 11.45 -18.15
CA PHE A 452 44.90 11.84 -19.52
C PHE A 452 45.67 13.17 -19.60
N ALA A 453 45.28 14.17 -18.80
CA ALA A 453 45.99 15.45 -18.70
C ALA A 453 47.37 15.30 -18.03
N ALA A 454 47.49 14.46 -17.00
CA ALA A 454 48.77 14.14 -16.37
C ALA A 454 49.70 13.36 -17.33
N CYS A 455 49.17 12.41 -18.11
CA CYS A 455 49.93 11.71 -19.14
C CYS A 455 50.38 12.62 -20.29
N LEU A 456 49.55 13.58 -20.70
CA LEU A 456 49.91 14.59 -21.71
C LEU A 456 50.96 15.58 -21.20
N LEU A 457 50.87 16.01 -19.93
CA LEU A 457 51.89 16.84 -19.29
C LEU A 457 53.22 16.09 -19.10
N TRP A 458 53.18 14.79 -18.81
CA TRP A 458 54.37 13.94 -18.70
C TRP A 458 55.03 13.68 -20.07
N LEU A 459 54.23 13.47 -21.12
CA LEU A 459 54.72 13.36 -22.50
C LEU A 459 55.29 14.69 -23.01
N TRP A 460 54.66 15.82 -22.68
CA TRP A 460 55.16 17.14 -23.06
C TRP A 460 56.48 17.50 -22.34
N TRP A 461 56.60 17.17 -21.05
CA TRP A 461 57.84 17.35 -20.28
C TRP A 461 58.96 16.40 -20.75
N GLY A 462 58.62 15.15 -21.09
CA GLY A 462 59.57 14.20 -21.68
C GLY A 462 60.08 14.62 -23.06
N MET A 463 59.25 15.28 -23.87
CA MET A 463 59.66 15.82 -25.18
C MET A 463 60.49 17.11 -25.07
N THR A 464 60.26 17.96 -24.06
CA THR A 464 61.09 19.16 -23.85
C THR A 464 62.49 18.81 -23.33
N VAL A 465 62.63 17.78 -22.50
CA VAL A 465 63.93 17.30 -21.99
C VAL A 465 64.77 16.59 -23.07
N MET A 466 64.14 16.06 -24.14
CA MET A 466 64.85 15.50 -25.30
C MET A 466 65.24 16.53 -26.38
N ILE A 467 64.75 17.77 -26.30
CA ILE A 467 65.10 18.85 -27.25
C ILE A 467 66.24 19.73 -26.70
N GLU A 468 66.57 19.63 -25.41
CA GLU A 468 67.71 20.33 -24.76
C GLU A 468 68.90 19.40 -24.39
N ARG A 469 69.02 18.23 -25.05
CA ARG A 469 70.24 17.42 -25.11
C ARG A 469 70.55 17.09 -26.56
#